data_AF-A0A956AQL3-F1
#
_entry.id   AF-A0A956AQL3-F1
#
_cell.length_a   1.000
_cell.length_b   1.000
_cell.length_c   1.000
_cell.angle_alpha   90.00
_cell.angle_beta   90.00
_cell.angle_gamma   90.00
#
_symmetry.space_group_name_H-M   'P 1'
#
loop_
_entity.id
_entity.type
_entity.pdbx_description
1 polymer ?
#
loop_
_entity_poly.entity_id
_entity_poly.type
_entity_poly.pdbx_seq_one_letter_code
_entity_poly.pdbx_strand_id
1 'polypeptide(L)'
;MTIPDEWRARCPRMTEAGYEGLRALLQHTDAPRWNHTIGDRVGDREAEALETFREACARDPLEHDALPSDALLTRVDALRESTFDLAQRWPEGLDARTDWDAVPTCSREDLATRLVDFVPRDAPLGDAVLYTTSGTTGHALDVLHHPGAVAQNHAFGERALHEHALALRFEPGRPGTLNLCAQRETFVFATCFTVWNDSGFAKLNLPEHAWAGGADSRTRFLQEFDPQLVTADPLTLATMMELDVPVRPKAIFSSALMLDPAHAAAGAAHFGCPVIDFYGATEIGPIAAKLPGAPGHVLLLPDLYVEALGPDGAPVPDGQVGELTFTGGRNPYMPLVRYRSSDRGALGTWTLADGRKARVILGLEGRASVRFRARDGSLVNSVDVGRALREVGPFVQHEVHQHADHSV
;
A
#
# COMPACT_ATOMS: atom_id res chain seq x y z
N MET A 1 11.99 -9.02 -30.62
CA MET A 1 10.56 -9.32 -30.82
C MET A 1 9.78 -8.02 -30.61
N THR A 2 8.96 -7.57 -31.56
CA THR A 2 8.26 -6.27 -31.44
C THR A 2 7.18 -6.31 -30.35
N ILE A 3 7.20 -5.32 -29.45
CA ILE A 3 6.18 -5.12 -28.41
C ILE A 3 4.93 -4.50 -29.05
N PRO A 4 3.73 -5.08 -28.89
CA PRO A 4 2.49 -4.49 -29.40
C PRO A 4 2.19 -3.10 -28.83
N ASP A 5 1.54 -2.26 -29.61
CA ASP A 5 1.20 -0.87 -29.21
C ASP A 5 0.37 -0.82 -27.92
N GLU A 6 -0.53 -1.78 -27.72
CA GLU A 6 -1.32 -1.89 -26.48
C GLU A 6 -0.46 -2.06 -25.22
N TRP A 7 0.65 -2.80 -25.34
CA TRP A 7 1.58 -3.03 -24.24
C TRP A 7 2.55 -1.88 -24.08
N ARG A 8 2.96 -1.23 -25.17
CA ARG A 8 3.68 0.05 -25.12
C ARG A 8 2.88 1.14 -24.42
N ALA A 9 1.57 1.23 -24.66
CA ALA A 9 0.72 2.20 -23.97
C ALA A 9 0.61 1.91 -22.46
N ARG A 10 0.73 0.65 -22.06
CA ARG A 10 0.59 0.19 -20.66
C ARG A 10 1.89 0.24 -19.87
N CYS A 11 2.98 -0.19 -20.49
CA CYS A 11 4.33 -0.23 -19.93
C CYS A 11 5.28 0.47 -20.91
N PRO A 12 5.31 1.82 -20.94
CA PRO A 12 6.06 2.59 -21.96
C PRO A 12 7.53 2.17 -22.07
N ARG A 13 8.17 1.90 -20.93
CA ARG A 13 9.59 1.58 -20.83
C ARG A 13 9.94 0.10 -20.92
N MET A 14 8.94 -0.79 -21.06
CA MET A 14 9.19 -2.24 -21.14
C MET A 14 10.14 -2.58 -22.29
N THR A 15 11.12 -3.43 -22.01
CA THR A 15 12.04 -3.99 -23.01
C THR A 15 11.46 -5.24 -23.68
N GLU A 16 12.08 -5.68 -24.76
CA GLU A 16 11.67 -6.92 -25.44
C GLU A 16 11.78 -8.15 -24.52
N ALA A 17 12.83 -8.21 -23.68
CA ALA A 17 13.01 -9.28 -22.71
C ALA A 17 11.91 -9.28 -21.63
N GLY A 18 11.55 -8.09 -21.14
CA GLY A 18 10.39 -7.92 -20.24
C GLY A 18 9.10 -8.43 -20.85
N TYR A 19 8.84 -8.06 -22.11
CA TYR A 19 7.65 -8.51 -22.83
C TYR A 19 7.65 -10.01 -23.12
N GLU A 20 8.80 -10.60 -23.45
CA GLU A 20 8.95 -12.04 -23.61
C GLU A 20 8.57 -12.80 -22.34
N GLY A 21 9.05 -12.34 -21.18
CA GLY A 21 8.70 -12.91 -19.89
C GLY A 21 7.22 -12.76 -19.53
N LEU A 22 6.66 -11.56 -19.73
CA LEU A 22 5.24 -11.32 -19.50
C LEU A 22 4.36 -12.20 -20.41
N ARG A 23 4.72 -12.33 -21.69
CA ARG A 23 4.01 -13.21 -22.61
C ARG A 23 4.07 -14.66 -22.15
N ALA A 24 5.22 -15.13 -21.67
CA ALA A 24 5.37 -16.47 -21.13
C ALA A 24 4.46 -16.70 -19.91
N LEU A 25 4.34 -15.72 -19.01
CA LEU A 25 3.42 -15.79 -17.86
C LEU A 25 1.95 -15.87 -18.32
N LEU A 26 1.55 -14.97 -19.23
CA LEU A 26 0.17 -14.89 -19.71
C LEU A 26 -0.25 -16.16 -20.48
N GLN A 27 0.67 -16.77 -21.20
CA GLN A 27 0.45 -17.96 -22.04
C GLN A 27 0.79 -19.28 -21.34
N HIS A 28 1.15 -19.24 -20.06
CA HIS A 28 1.49 -20.43 -19.29
C HIS A 28 0.32 -21.43 -19.31
N THR A 29 0.60 -22.72 -19.52
CA THR A 29 -0.44 -23.76 -19.65
C THR A 29 -1.31 -23.87 -18.40
N ASP A 30 -0.69 -23.69 -17.23
CA ASP A 30 -1.36 -23.67 -15.93
C ASP A 30 -1.72 -22.26 -15.43
N ALA A 31 -1.80 -21.26 -16.31
CA ALA A 31 -2.16 -19.90 -15.92
C ALA A 31 -3.53 -19.85 -15.22
N PRO A 32 -3.72 -18.89 -14.28
CA PRO A 32 -5.04 -18.61 -13.74
C PRO A 32 -5.98 -18.06 -14.83
N ARG A 33 -7.25 -17.92 -14.49
CA ARG A 33 -8.22 -17.17 -15.29
C ARG A 33 -7.93 -15.68 -15.15
N TRP A 34 -7.12 -15.14 -16.06
CA TRP A 34 -6.89 -13.70 -16.18
C TRP A 34 -8.22 -12.96 -16.39
N ASN A 35 -8.48 -11.92 -15.61
CA ASN A 35 -9.72 -11.13 -15.70
C ASN A 35 -9.47 -9.63 -15.84
N HIS A 36 -8.21 -9.21 -15.89
CA HIS A 36 -7.83 -7.80 -16.04
C HIS A 36 -6.47 -7.66 -16.72
N THR A 37 -6.21 -6.49 -17.31
CA THR A 37 -4.93 -6.17 -17.98
C THR A 37 -4.42 -4.83 -17.47
N ILE A 38 -3.24 -4.83 -16.84
CA ILE A 38 -2.62 -3.64 -16.23
C ILE A 38 -1.20 -3.46 -16.75
N GLY A 39 -0.75 -2.20 -16.81
CA GLY A 39 0.66 -1.84 -16.92
C GLY A 39 1.10 -0.94 -15.79
N ASP A 40 2.40 -0.80 -15.60
CA ASP A 40 2.96 0.08 -14.58
C ASP A 40 2.83 1.57 -14.91
N ARG A 41 2.57 1.91 -16.19
CA ARG A 41 2.35 3.27 -16.70
C ARG A 41 3.53 4.21 -16.42
N VAL A 42 4.74 3.66 -16.27
CA VAL A 42 5.95 4.42 -15.97
C VAL A 42 6.64 4.86 -17.27
N GLY A 43 6.67 6.16 -17.52
CA GLY A 43 7.49 6.80 -18.56
C GLY A 43 8.83 7.30 -18.04
N ASP A 44 9.62 7.93 -18.90
CA ASP A 44 10.98 8.38 -18.54
C ASP A 44 10.98 9.42 -17.42
N ARG A 45 9.97 10.31 -17.42
CA ARG A 45 9.79 11.31 -16.36
C ARG A 45 9.50 10.67 -15.01
N GLU A 46 8.61 9.67 -14.97
CA GLU A 46 8.28 8.95 -13.73
C GLU A 46 9.49 8.17 -13.20
N ALA A 47 10.29 7.59 -14.10
CA ALA A 47 11.51 6.88 -13.74
C ALA A 47 12.58 7.82 -13.15
N GLU A 48 12.80 8.99 -13.75
CA GLU A 48 13.74 9.99 -13.22
C GLU A 48 13.30 10.50 -11.83
N ALA A 49 11.98 10.73 -11.65
CA ALA A 49 11.42 11.11 -10.35
C ALA A 49 11.57 10.00 -9.30
N LEU A 50 11.50 8.73 -9.70
CA LEU A 50 11.76 7.59 -8.83
C LEU A 50 13.22 7.54 -8.39
N GLU A 51 14.19 7.70 -9.31
CA GLU A 51 15.61 7.68 -8.95
C GLU A 51 15.97 8.81 -7.98
N THR A 52 15.48 10.03 -8.24
CA THR A 52 15.63 11.16 -7.33
C THR A 52 15.08 10.85 -5.94
N PHE A 53 13.94 10.15 -5.89
CA PHE A 53 13.31 9.74 -4.63
C PHE A 53 14.06 8.61 -3.91
N ARG A 54 14.61 7.63 -4.64
CA ARG A 54 15.48 6.58 -4.09
C ARG A 54 16.70 7.19 -3.42
N GLU A 55 17.34 8.16 -4.06
CA GLU A 55 18.46 8.89 -3.48
C GLU A 55 18.07 9.65 -2.20
N ALA A 56 16.90 10.29 -2.20
CA ALA A 56 16.38 10.95 -1.01
C ALA A 56 16.19 9.95 0.13
N CYS A 57 15.51 8.82 -0.11
CA CYS A 57 15.33 7.75 0.88
C CYS A 57 16.66 7.19 1.41
N ALA A 58 17.70 7.14 0.57
CA ALA A 58 19.01 6.66 0.98
C ALA A 58 19.73 7.64 1.92
N ARG A 59 19.60 8.95 1.67
CA ARG A 59 20.27 10.02 2.43
C ARG A 59 19.54 10.41 3.71
N ASP A 60 18.21 10.38 3.69
CA ASP A 60 17.40 10.95 4.76
C ASP A 60 17.48 10.10 6.05
N PRO A 61 17.58 10.74 7.23
CA PRO A 61 17.51 10.04 8.49
C PRO A 61 16.11 9.42 8.69
N LEU A 62 16.03 8.38 9.51
CA LEU A 62 14.74 7.83 9.95
C LEU A 62 14.14 8.65 11.11
N GLU A 63 14.89 9.61 11.67
CA GLU A 63 14.44 10.55 12.69
C GLU A 63 13.63 11.67 12.02
N HIS A 64 12.49 12.03 12.61
CA HIS A 64 11.63 13.10 12.12
C HIS A 64 11.58 14.21 13.16
N ASP A 65 11.60 15.45 12.70
CA ASP A 65 11.48 16.63 13.54
C ASP A 65 10.05 16.83 14.08
N ALA A 66 9.93 17.73 15.07
CA ALA A 66 8.64 18.12 15.65
C ALA A 66 7.78 18.99 14.71
N LEU A 67 8.35 19.45 13.59
CA LEU A 67 7.66 20.21 12.56
C LEU A 67 7.88 19.57 11.19
N PRO A 68 7.00 19.81 10.22
CA PRO A 68 7.25 19.52 8.82
C PRO A 68 8.61 20.06 8.35
N SER A 69 9.28 19.33 7.46
CA SER A 69 10.52 19.82 6.86
C SER A 69 10.27 21.04 5.96
N ASP A 70 11.29 21.89 5.79
CA ASP A 70 11.21 23.06 4.90
C ASP A 70 10.78 22.71 3.47
N ALA A 71 11.22 21.54 2.98
CA ALA A 71 10.82 21.01 1.68
C ALA A 71 9.32 20.70 1.63
N LEU A 72 8.78 20.10 2.69
CA LEU A 72 7.34 19.83 2.82
C LEU A 72 6.54 21.13 2.88
N LEU A 73 6.97 22.09 3.70
CA LEU A 73 6.28 23.38 3.86
C LEU A 73 6.28 24.18 2.56
N THR A 74 7.40 24.21 1.85
CA THR A 74 7.49 24.85 0.52
C THR A 74 6.54 24.19 -0.48
N ARG A 75 6.41 22.86 -0.44
CA ARG A 75 5.44 22.15 -1.27
C ARG A 75 4.01 22.49 -0.88
N VAL A 76 3.68 22.53 0.41
CA VAL A 76 2.35 22.92 0.91
C VAL A 76 1.96 24.31 0.44
N ASP A 77 2.87 25.29 0.53
CA ASP A 77 2.61 26.66 0.05
C ASP A 77 2.29 26.72 -1.44
N ALA A 78 3.06 26.00 -2.27
CA ALA A 78 2.83 25.95 -3.71
C ALA A 78 1.48 25.30 -4.07
N LEU A 79 1.04 24.32 -3.27
CA LEU A 79 -0.23 23.61 -3.47
C LEU A 79 -1.43 24.41 -2.95
N ARG A 80 -1.23 25.29 -1.97
CA ARG A 80 -2.27 26.11 -1.36
C ARG A 80 -3.02 26.95 -2.38
N GLU A 81 -2.32 27.51 -3.37
CA GLU A 81 -2.92 28.36 -4.39
C GLU A 81 -3.65 27.56 -5.49
N SER A 82 -3.17 26.34 -5.76
CA SER A 82 -3.66 25.52 -6.87
C SER A 82 -4.71 24.48 -6.46
N THR A 83 -4.89 24.22 -5.16
CA THR A 83 -5.84 23.22 -4.64
C THR A 83 -7.03 23.92 -3.97
N PHE A 84 -8.26 23.61 -4.40
CA PHE A 84 -9.45 24.32 -3.92
C PHE A 84 -9.70 24.10 -2.42
N ASP A 85 -9.58 22.86 -1.95
CA ASP A 85 -9.73 22.54 -0.52
C ASP A 85 -8.74 23.38 0.30
N LEU A 86 -7.44 23.27 0.02
CA LEU A 86 -6.42 24.05 0.73
C LEU A 86 -6.73 25.55 0.72
N ALA A 87 -7.06 26.14 -0.43
CA ALA A 87 -7.36 27.56 -0.53
C ALA A 87 -8.57 27.99 0.33
N GLN A 88 -9.58 27.14 0.47
CA GLN A 88 -10.80 27.44 1.24
C GLN A 88 -10.60 27.33 2.75
N ARG A 89 -9.92 26.28 3.20
CA ARG A 89 -9.70 26.04 4.64
C ARG A 89 -8.47 26.75 5.21
N TRP A 90 -7.59 27.31 4.39
CA TRP A 90 -6.42 28.02 4.90
C TRP A 90 -6.80 29.42 5.43
N PRO A 91 -6.60 29.72 6.72
CA PRO A 91 -6.92 31.04 7.26
C PRO A 91 -6.06 32.15 6.64
N GLU A 92 -6.67 33.33 6.43
CA GLU A 92 -5.94 34.49 5.91
C GLU A 92 -4.80 34.89 6.85
N GLY A 93 -3.60 35.08 6.29
CA GLY A 93 -2.41 35.49 7.06
C GLY A 93 -1.71 34.39 7.86
N LEU A 94 -2.20 33.14 7.84
CA LEU A 94 -1.54 32.02 8.53
C LEU A 94 -0.27 31.57 7.79
N ASP A 95 0.86 31.55 8.50
CA ASP A 95 2.13 31.00 8.04
C ASP A 95 2.38 29.62 8.69
N ALA A 96 2.38 28.56 7.88
CA ALA A 96 2.58 27.19 8.37
C ALA A 96 3.97 26.94 8.96
N ARG A 97 4.96 27.80 8.70
CA ARG A 97 6.29 27.68 9.34
C ARG A 97 6.28 28.09 10.81
N THR A 98 5.35 28.95 11.21
CA THR A 98 5.24 29.45 12.58
C THR A 98 4.01 28.91 13.30
N ASP A 99 2.92 28.67 12.58
CA ASP A 99 1.60 28.39 13.12
C ASP A 99 1.04 27.05 12.59
N TRP A 100 1.91 26.04 12.46
CA TRP A 100 1.55 24.72 11.92
C TRP A 100 0.31 24.10 12.57
N ASP A 101 0.24 24.13 13.91
CA ASP A 101 -0.86 23.53 14.68
C ASP A 101 -2.22 24.22 14.40
N ALA A 102 -2.21 25.46 13.92
CA ALA A 102 -3.40 26.22 13.54
C ALA A 102 -3.86 25.94 12.10
N VAL A 103 -3.07 25.23 11.27
CA VAL A 103 -3.49 24.79 9.94
C VAL A 103 -4.68 23.83 10.09
N PRO A 104 -5.85 24.05 9.47
CA PRO A 104 -6.98 23.14 9.67
C PRO A 104 -6.73 21.74 9.12
N THR A 105 -7.39 20.74 9.70
CA THR A 105 -7.33 19.34 9.26
C THR A 105 -8.34 19.08 8.13
N CYS A 106 -8.10 18.05 7.33
CA CYS A 106 -9.13 17.41 6.49
C CYS A 106 -9.33 15.96 6.92
N SER A 107 -10.47 15.38 6.59
CA SER A 107 -10.85 14.02 6.99
C SER A 107 -11.08 13.10 5.80
N ARG A 108 -11.17 11.80 6.07
CA ARG A 108 -11.54 10.80 5.05
C ARG A 108 -12.93 11.06 4.46
N GLU A 109 -13.86 11.60 5.26
CA GLU A 109 -15.19 11.98 4.82
C GLU A 109 -15.16 13.15 3.83
N ASP A 110 -14.29 14.14 4.05
CA ASP A 110 -14.09 15.24 3.11
C ASP A 110 -13.64 14.73 1.73
N LEU A 111 -12.64 13.85 1.70
CA LEU A 111 -12.15 13.24 0.47
C LEU A 111 -13.24 12.42 -0.24
N ALA A 112 -14.04 11.67 0.52
CA ALA A 112 -15.13 10.86 -0.03
C ALA A 112 -16.23 11.70 -0.69
N THR A 113 -16.52 12.88 -0.14
CA THR A 113 -17.63 13.73 -0.59
C THR A 113 -17.20 14.83 -1.57
N ARG A 114 -15.94 15.25 -1.51
CA ARG A 114 -15.41 16.41 -2.22
C ARG A 114 -14.07 16.13 -2.91
N LEU A 115 -13.86 14.90 -3.41
CA LEU A 115 -12.61 14.46 -4.06
C LEU A 115 -12.00 15.52 -5.01
N VAL A 116 -12.83 16.13 -5.86
CA VAL A 116 -12.39 17.13 -6.86
C VAL A 116 -11.74 18.36 -6.21
N ASP A 117 -12.17 18.74 -5.01
CA ASP A 117 -11.62 19.89 -4.28
C ASP A 117 -10.15 19.67 -3.86
N PHE A 118 -9.75 18.41 -3.70
CA PHE A 118 -8.39 18.00 -3.32
C PHE A 118 -7.43 17.90 -4.52
N VAL A 119 -7.93 17.98 -5.75
CA VAL A 119 -7.08 17.87 -6.95
C VAL A 119 -6.59 19.25 -7.38
N PRO A 120 -5.28 19.46 -7.60
CA PRO A 120 -4.79 20.74 -8.11
C PRO A 120 -5.40 21.09 -9.47
N ARG A 121 -5.82 22.35 -9.65
CA ARG A 121 -6.57 22.83 -10.83
C ARG A 121 -5.87 22.58 -12.17
N ASP A 122 -4.55 22.69 -12.18
CA ASP A 122 -3.72 22.55 -13.39
C ASP A 122 -3.07 21.16 -13.49
N ALA A 123 -3.52 20.19 -12.70
CA ALA A 123 -2.97 18.84 -12.73
C ALA A 123 -3.25 18.16 -14.09
N PRO A 124 -2.23 17.62 -14.78
CA PRO A 124 -2.43 16.93 -16.05
C PRO A 124 -2.99 15.52 -15.82
N LEU A 125 -4.31 15.39 -15.68
CA LEU A 125 -4.96 14.12 -15.32
C LEU A 125 -4.99 13.06 -16.43
N GLY A 126 -4.38 13.31 -17.60
CA GLY A 126 -4.41 12.39 -18.75
C GLY A 126 -3.84 11.00 -18.46
N ASP A 127 -2.92 10.91 -17.49
CA ASP A 127 -2.29 9.66 -17.05
C ASP A 127 -2.75 9.21 -15.65
N ALA A 128 -3.80 9.82 -15.09
CA ALA A 128 -4.28 9.48 -13.77
C ALA A 128 -4.80 8.04 -13.68
N VAL A 129 -4.45 7.37 -12.59
CA VAL A 129 -4.95 6.04 -12.24
C VAL A 129 -5.95 6.19 -11.11
N LEU A 130 -7.21 5.84 -11.37
CA LEU A 130 -8.26 5.86 -10.36
C LEU A 130 -8.27 4.54 -9.60
N TYR A 131 -8.10 4.62 -8.28
CA TYR A 131 -8.25 3.48 -7.37
C TYR A 131 -9.47 3.67 -6.48
N THR A 132 -10.38 2.70 -6.47
CA THR A 132 -11.51 2.66 -5.55
C THR A 132 -11.18 1.72 -4.39
N THR A 133 -11.20 2.24 -3.16
CA THR A 133 -10.91 1.44 -1.95
C THR A 133 -11.99 0.39 -1.69
N SER A 134 -11.59 -0.75 -1.11
CA SER A 134 -12.49 -1.89 -0.85
C SER A 134 -13.55 -1.67 0.24
N GLY A 135 -13.57 -0.50 0.91
CA GLY A 135 -14.63 -0.05 1.81
C GLY A 135 -15.05 -1.07 2.89
N THR A 136 -14.11 -1.66 3.62
CA THR A 136 -14.40 -2.73 4.61
C THR A 136 -15.02 -2.20 5.92
N THR A 137 -14.99 -0.89 6.17
CA THR A 137 -15.48 -0.25 7.40
C THR A 137 -16.27 1.04 7.13
N GLY A 138 -16.57 1.36 5.85
CA GLY A 138 -17.22 2.63 5.47
C GLY A 138 -17.17 2.92 3.97
N HIS A 139 -17.33 4.20 3.60
CA HIS A 139 -17.39 4.67 2.21
C HIS A 139 -16.16 4.21 1.39
N ALA A 140 -16.43 3.62 0.23
CA ALA A 140 -15.41 3.37 -0.77
C ALA A 140 -14.91 4.73 -1.27
N LEU A 141 -13.67 5.05 -0.94
CA LEU A 141 -13.01 6.26 -1.41
C LEU A 141 -12.43 6.02 -2.80
N ASP A 142 -12.72 6.93 -3.71
CA ASP A 142 -12.02 7.09 -4.99
C ASP A 142 -10.78 7.95 -4.78
N VAL A 143 -9.64 7.45 -5.26
CA VAL A 143 -8.32 8.00 -5.00
C VAL A 143 -7.60 8.13 -6.35
N LEU A 144 -7.30 9.36 -6.75
CA LEU A 144 -6.56 9.63 -7.99
C LEU A 144 -5.06 9.53 -7.74
N HIS A 145 -4.37 8.67 -8.48
CA HIS A 145 -2.93 8.49 -8.38
C HIS A 145 -2.20 8.88 -9.66
N HIS A 146 -1.04 9.51 -9.49
CA HIS A 146 -0.05 9.63 -10.55
C HIS A 146 0.77 8.33 -10.66
N PRO A 147 1.03 7.78 -11.87
CA PRO A 147 1.83 6.56 -12.04
C PRO A 147 3.21 6.64 -11.37
N GLY A 148 3.90 7.78 -11.51
CA GLY A 148 5.17 8.03 -10.79
C GLY A 148 5.06 7.94 -9.26
N ALA A 149 3.94 8.36 -8.67
CA ALA A 149 3.71 8.22 -7.23
C ALA A 149 3.56 6.74 -6.82
N VAL A 150 2.87 5.94 -7.64
CA VAL A 150 2.77 4.49 -7.45
C VAL A 150 4.12 3.82 -7.63
N ALA A 151 4.90 4.23 -8.64
CA ALA A 151 6.26 3.74 -8.86
C ALA A 151 7.17 3.99 -7.65
N GLN A 152 7.10 5.17 -7.05
CA GLN A 152 7.86 5.54 -5.85
C GLN A 152 7.52 4.70 -4.60
N ASN A 153 6.39 3.99 -4.56
CA ASN A 153 6.12 3.03 -3.50
C ASN A 153 7.12 1.85 -3.49
N HIS A 154 7.80 1.58 -4.61
CA HIS A 154 8.83 0.55 -4.68
C HIS A 154 10.07 0.95 -3.85
N ALA A 155 10.40 2.24 -3.78
CA ALA A 155 11.50 2.74 -2.94
C ALA A 155 11.25 2.47 -1.45
N PHE A 156 9.99 2.49 -1.00
CA PHE A 156 9.63 2.05 0.36
C PHE A 156 9.95 0.58 0.59
N GLY A 157 9.53 -0.29 -0.33
CA GLY A 157 9.80 -1.72 -0.25
C GLY A 157 11.29 -2.03 -0.27
N GLU A 158 12.04 -1.34 -1.13
CA GLU A 158 13.51 -1.42 -1.20
C GLU A 158 14.16 -1.00 0.13
N ARG A 159 13.71 0.12 0.72
CA ARG A 159 14.22 0.56 2.01
C ARG A 159 13.88 -0.44 3.11
N ALA A 160 12.65 -0.94 3.15
CA ALA A 160 12.26 -1.97 4.12
C ALA A 160 13.12 -3.24 3.98
N LEU A 161 13.36 -3.73 2.76
CA LEU A 161 14.25 -4.86 2.51
C LEU A 161 15.68 -4.58 2.99
N HIS A 162 16.21 -3.39 2.69
CA HIS A 162 17.54 -2.98 3.15
C HIS A 162 17.65 -2.96 4.68
N GLU A 163 16.65 -2.43 5.38
CA GLU A 163 16.61 -2.43 6.86
C GLU A 163 16.47 -3.85 7.46
N HIS A 164 16.03 -4.83 6.66
CA HIS A 164 16.04 -6.26 6.99
C HIS A 164 17.30 -6.98 6.46
N ALA A 165 18.32 -6.24 6.02
CA ALA A 165 19.56 -6.76 5.43
C ALA A 165 19.34 -7.66 4.19
N LEU A 166 18.26 -7.41 3.44
CA LEU A 166 17.92 -8.11 2.21
C LEU A 166 18.19 -7.22 1.00
N ALA A 167 18.77 -7.83 -0.04
CA ALA A 167 18.94 -7.22 -1.35
C ALA A 167 18.37 -8.17 -2.41
N LEU A 168 17.29 -7.75 -3.07
CA LEU A 168 16.69 -8.49 -4.17
C LEU A 168 17.38 -8.08 -5.48
N ARG A 169 17.46 -9.01 -6.43
CA ARG A 169 18.07 -8.78 -7.75
C ARG A 169 17.11 -9.24 -8.82
N PHE A 170 16.35 -8.30 -9.35
CA PHE A 170 15.36 -8.56 -10.38
C PHE A 170 16.01 -8.65 -11.77
N GLU A 171 15.53 -9.59 -12.58
CA GLU A 171 16.04 -9.85 -13.93
C GLU A 171 14.91 -9.64 -14.96
N PRO A 172 15.23 -9.12 -16.16
CA PRO A 172 14.23 -8.83 -17.18
C PRO A 172 13.50 -10.10 -17.62
N GLY A 173 12.16 -10.05 -17.62
CA GLY A 173 11.31 -11.15 -18.03
C GLY A 173 11.31 -12.36 -17.08
N ARG A 174 12.06 -12.32 -15.97
CA ARG A 174 11.96 -13.31 -14.90
C ARG A 174 10.88 -12.90 -13.92
N PRO A 175 10.04 -13.83 -13.44
CA PRO A 175 9.08 -13.49 -12.41
C PRO A 175 9.80 -13.03 -11.15
N GLY A 176 9.39 -11.88 -10.63
CA GLY A 176 10.02 -11.23 -9.48
C GLY A 176 9.11 -11.18 -8.27
N THR A 177 7.85 -10.77 -8.49
CA THR A 177 6.93 -10.46 -7.40
C THR A 177 5.55 -11.10 -7.63
N LEU A 178 5.00 -11.73 -6.59
CA LEU A 178 3.60 -12.16 -6.58
C LEU A 178 2.80 -11.37 -5.56
N ASN A 179 1.63 -10.89 -5.97
CA ASN A 179 0.58 -10.48 -5.06
C ASN A 179 -0.45 -11.60 -4.95
N LEU A 180 -0.48 -12.28 -3.80
CA LEU A 180 -1.44 -13.33 -3.54
C LEU A 180 -2.64 -12.76 -2.78
N CYS A 181 -3.82 -13.25 -3.12
CA CYS A 181 -5.08 -12.94 -2.46
C CYS A 181 -5.85 -14.23 -2.15
N ALA A 182 -6.62 -14.24 -1.07
CA ALA A 182 -7.60 -15.27 -0.74
C ALA A 182 -8.99 -14.65 -0.55
N GLN A 183 -9.66 -14.39 -1.67
CA GLN A 183 -10.95 -13.67 -1.73
C GLN A 183 -11.93 -14.40 -2.64
N ARG A 184 -13.25 -14.20 -2.46
CA ARG A 184 -14.23 -14.76 -3.38
C ARG A 184 -14.01 -14.26 -4.81
N GLU A 185 -13.70 -12.98 -4.98
CA GLU A 185 -13.41 -12.37 -6.28
C GLU A 185 -12.39 -11.24 -6.13
N THR A 186 -11.41 -11.18 -7.02
CA THR A 186 -10.41 -10.10 -7.07
C THR A 186 -9.85 -9.96 -8.48
N PHE A 187 -9.13 -8.87 -8.75
CA PHE A 187 -8.40 -8.74 -10.01
C PHE A 187 -7.26 -9.74 -10.07
N VAL A 188 -7.19 -10.45 -11.20
CA VAL A 188 -6.17 -11.43 -11.54
C VAL A 188 -5.55 -10.99 -12.86
N PHE A 189 -4.29 -10.58 -12.79
CA PHE A 189 -3.55 -10.02 -13.92
C PHE A 189 -2.05 -10.27 -13.77
N ALA A 190 -1.34 -10.23 -14.89
CA ALA A 190 0.12 -10.19 -14.92
C ALA A 190 0.60 -8.91 -15.63
N THR A 191 1.76 -8.42 -15.23
CA THR A 191 2.43 -7.27 -15.85
C THR A 191 3.94 -7.34 -15.61
N CYS A 192 4.68 -6.33 -16.02
CA CYS A 192 6.08 -6.15 -15.62
C CYS A 192 6.22 -4.90 -14.74
N PHE A 193 7.16 -4.92 -13.80
CA PHE A 193 7.61 -3.72 -13.12
C PHE A 193 8.90 -3.23 -13.78
N THR A 194 8.77 -2.23 -14.67
CA THR A 194 9.93 -1.65 -15.37
C THR A 194 10.92 -0.99 -14.40
N VAL A 195 10.41 -0.52 -13.25
CA VAL A 195 11.20 0.04 -12.14
C VAL A 195 12.06 -1.00 -11.40
N TRP A 196 11.74 -2.27 -11.55
CA TRP A 196 12.50 -3.42 -11.06
C TRP A 196 12.98 -4.26 -12.24
N ASN A 197 13.65 -3.58 -13.18
CA ASN A 197 14.39 -4.21 -14.28
C ASN A 197 13.51 -5.16 -15.11
N ASP A 198 12.30 -4.71 -15.46
CA ASP A 198 11.30 -5.49 -16.20
C ASP A 198 10.98 -6.87 -15.61
N SER A 199 11.06 -7.01 -14.29
CA SER A 199 10.67 -8.26 -13.64
C SER A 199 9.16 -8.50 -13.75
N GLY A 200 8.80 -9.76 -13.90
CA GLY A 200 7.42 -10.21 -13.95
C GLY A 200 6.72 -9.98 -12.61
N PHE A 201 5.50 -9.46 -12.69
CA PHE A 201 4.58 -9.34 -11.58
C PHE A 201 3.29 -10.07 -11.93
N ALA A 202 2.69 -10.75 -10.95
CA ALA A 202 1.32 -11.19 -11.09
C ALA A 202 0.54 -10.99 -9.79
N LYS A 203 -0.70 -10.53 -9.93
CA LYS A 203 -1.71 -10.60 -8.87
C LYS A 203 -2.58 -11.81 -9.13
N LEU A 204 -2.67 -12.71 -8.14
CA LEU A 204 -3.33 -14.01 -8.25
C LEU A 204 -4.29 -14.24 -7.10
N ASN A 205 -5.37 -14.99 -7.35
CA ASN A 205 -6.29 -15.43 -6.32
C ASN A 205 -6.07 -16.93 -6.04
N LEU A 206 -5.91 -17.30 -4.76
CA LEU A 206 -5.64 -18.67 -4.34
C LEU A 206 -6.80 -19.65 -4.51
N PRO A 207 -8.08 -19.28 -4.31
CA PRO A 207 -9.20 -20.21 -4.43
C PRO A 207 -9.28 -20.91 -5.79
N GLU A 208 -9.70 -22.17 -5.78
CA GLU A 208 -9.65 -23.06 -6.95
C GLU A 208 -10.41 -22.53 -8.17
N HIS A 209 -11.52 -21.83 -7.97
CA HIS A 209 -12.32 -21.25 -9.07
C HIS A 209 -11.53 -20.26 -9.94
N ALA A 210 -10.46 -19.67 -9.41
CA ALA A 210 -9.60 -18.74 -10.12
C ALA A 210 -8.67 -19.43 -11.14
N TRP A 211 -8.60 -20.77 -11.13
CA TRP A 211 -7.66 -21.55 -11.92
C TRP A 211 -8.39 -22.38 -12.98
N ALA A 212 -7.93 -22.30 -14.23
CA ALA A 212 -8.57 -23.04 -15.32
C ALA A 212 -8.45 -24.56 -15.12
N GLY A 213 -7.30 -25.04 -14.64
CA GLY A 213 -7.01 -26.43 -14.31
C GLY A 213 -7.12 -26.78 -12.83
N GLY A 214 -7.87 -26.00 -12.04
CA GLY A 214 -8.08 -26.26 -10.61
C GLY A 214 -6.81 -26.14 -9.74
N ALA A 215 -6.83 -26.79 -8.58
CA ALA A 215 -5.76 -26.68 -7.57
C ALA A 215 -4.38 -27.19 -8.04
N ASP A 216 -4.35 -28.20 -8.92
CA ASP A 216 -3.11 -28.75 -9.46
C ASP A 216 -2.40 -27.76 -10.38
N SER A 217 -3.16 -27.05 -11.22
CA SER A 217 -2.66 -25.98 -12.08
C SER A 217 -2.10 -24.83 -11.25
N ARG A 218 -2.80 -24.42 -10.17
CA ARG A 218 -2.28 -23.44 -9.21
C ARG A 218 -0.91 -23.84 -8.67
N THR A 219 -0.78 -25.09 -8.24
CA THR A 219 0.44 -25.61 -7.61
C THR A 219 1.61 -25.56 -8.58
N ARG A 220 1.43 -26.07 -9.82
CA ARG A 220 2.48 -26.02 -10.85
C ARG A 220 2.87 -24.59 -11.23
N PHE A 221 1.89 -23.72 -11.47
CA PHE A 221 2.15 -22.32 -11.83
C PHE A 221 2.93 -21.59 -10.75
N LEU A 222 2.52 -21.72 -9.47
CA LEU A 222 3.19 -21.03 -8.37
C LEU A 222 4.60 -21.56 -8.12
N GLN A 223 4.81 -22.87 -8.31
CA GLN A 223 6.12 -23.50 -8.21
C GLN A 223 7.07 -23.02 -9.32
N GLU A 224 6.57 -22.87 -10.56
CA GLU A 224 7.36 -22.38 -11.70
C GLU A 224 7.58 -20.86 -11.68
N PHE A 225 6.68 -20.10 -11.04
CA PHE A 225 6.83 -18.65 -10.92
C PHE A 225 8.09 -18.28 -10.12
N ASP A 226 8.43 -19.01 -9.05
CA ASP A 226 9.64 -18.79 -8.23
C ASP A 226 9.90 -17.30 -7.87
N PRO A 227 8.96 -16.63 -7.18
CA PRO A 227 9.08 -15.20 -6.89
C PRO A 227 10.18 -14.92 -5.87
N GLN A 228 10.84 -13.76 -5.99
CA GLN A 228 11.73 -13.24 -4.95
C GLN A 228 10.95 -12.53 -3.82
N LEU A 229 9.79 -11.95 -4.15
CA LEU A 229 8.95 -11.21 -3.22
C LEU A 229 7.51 -11.69 -3.33
N VAL A 230 6.85 -11.90 -2.19
CA VAL A 230 5.40 -12.11 -2.13
C VAL A 230 4.76 -10.97 -1.33
N THR A 231 3.63 -10.45 -1.80
CA THR A 231 2.79 -9.52 -1.04
C THR A 231 1.46 -10.19 -0.74
N ALA A 232 1.01 -10.14 0.51
CA ALA A 232 -0.25 -10.71 0.94
C ALA A 232 -0.84 -9.88 2.10
N ASP A 233 -2.14 -10.01 2.36
CA ASP A 233 -2.70 -9.60 3.66
C ASP A 233 -2.56 -10.76 4.69
N PRO A 234 -2.69 -10.50 5.99
CA PRO A 234 -2.61 -11.55 7.02
C PRO A 234 -3.56 -12.73 6.80
N LEU A 235 -4.80 -12.52 6.32
CA LEU A 235 -5.73 -13.62 6.08
C LEU A 235 -5.28 -14.46 4.88
N THR A 236 -4.72 -13.82 3.87
CA THR A 236 -4.12 -14.51 2.73
C THR A 236 -2.86 -15.28 3.15
N LEU A 237 -2.01 -14.72 4.02
CA LEU A 237 -0.84 -15.42 4.58
C LEU A 237 -1.26 -16.72 5.31
N ALA A 238 -2.32 -16.67 6.12
CA ALA A 238 -2.88 -17.86 6.74
C ALA A 238 -3.31 -18.90 5.70
N THR A 239 -4.02 -18.49 4.64
CA THR A 239 -4.42 -19.40 3.55
C THR A 239 -3.22 -19.96 2.80
N MET A 240 -2.15 -19.18 2.61
CA MET A 240 -0.93 -19.67 1.97
C MET A 240 -0.29 -20.80 2.79
N MET A 241 -0.25 -20.67 4.12
CA MET A 241 0.25 -21.73 5.02
C MET A 241 -0.68 -22.95 5.07
N GLU A 242 -1.99 -22.73 5.12
CA GLU A 242 -3.00 -23.80 5.11
C GLU A 242 -2.92 -24.66 3.83
N LEU A 243 -2.64 -24.02 2.69
CA LEU A 243 -2.53 -24.68 1.39
C LEU A 243 -1.13 -25.19 1.06
N ASP A 244 -0.14 -24.92 1.91
CA ASP A 244 1.28 -25.21 1.66
C ASP A 244 1.73 -24.72 0.26
N VAL A 245 1.47 -23.44 -0.02
CA VAL A 245 1.73 -22.85 -1.35
C VAL A 245 3.21 -23.00 -1.71
N PRO A 246 3.55 -23.57 -2.89
CA PRO A 246 4.92 -24.00 -3.21
C PRO A 246 5.81 -22.85 -3.72
N VAL A 247 5.93 -21.76 -2.95
CA VAL A 247 6.78 -20.61 -3.27
C VAL A 247 7.96 -20.52 -2.28
N ARG A 248 9.07 -19.94 -2.73
CA ARG A 248 10.29 -19.76 -1.92
C ARG A 248 10.78 -18.30 -1.93
N PRO A 249 9.96 -17.35 -1.48
CA PRO A 249 10.32 -15.95 -1.51
C PRO A 249 11.50 -15.64 -0.56
N LYS A 250 12.22 -14.58 -0.86
CA LYS A 250 13.24 -14.01 0.03
C LYS A 250 12.64 -13.10 1.09
N ALA A 251 11.43 -12.58 0.85
CA ALA A 251 10.65 -11.81 1.82
C ALA A 251 9.16 -11.89 1.48
N ILE A 252 8.33 -11.71 2.50
CA ILE A 252 6.88 -11.50 2.36
C ILE A 252 6.54 -10.11 2.90
N PHE A 253 5.87 -9.28 2.12
CA PHE A 253 5.26 -8.04 2.61
C PHE A 253 3.82 -8.32 3.01
N SER A 254 3.50 -8.06 4.28
CA SER A 254 2.14 -8.10 4.81
C SER A 254 1.56 -6.69 4.87
N SER A 255 0.32 -6.47 4.42
CA SER A 255 -0.33 -5.15 4.57
C SER A 255 -1.86 -5.25 4.64
N ALA A 256 -2.54 -4.11 4.70
CA ALA A 256 -4.00 -3.92 4.67
C ALA A 256 -4.79 -4.35 5.92
N LEU A 257 -4.30 -5.30 6.73
CA LEU A 257 -4.89 -5.66 8.02
C LEU A 257 -3.79 -5.77 9.07
N MET A 258 -4.17 -5.66 10.35
CA MET A 258 -3.26 -5.85 11.48
C MET A 258 -2.66 -7.25 11.47
N LEU A 259 -1.33 -7.33 11.45
CA LEU A 259 -0.62 -8.60 11.57
C LEU A 259 -0.24 -8.86 13.03
N ASP A 260 -0.80 -9.94 13.59
CA ASP A 260 -0.38 -10.43 14.90
C ASP A 260 1.07 -10.94 14.89
N PRO A 261 1.90 -10.63 15.90
CA PRO A 261 3.30 -11.07 15.94
C PRO A 261 3.50 -12.59 15.89
N ALA A 262 2.62 -13.38 16.50
CA ALA A 262 2.72 -14.84 16.46
C ALA A 262 2.37 -15.36 15.05
N HIS A 263 1.41 -14.73 14.37
CA HIS A 263 1.11 -15.03 12.98
C HIS A 263 2.28 -14.69 12.04
N ALA A 264 2.90 -13.52 12.22
CA ALA A 264 4.11 -13.14 11.48
C ALA A 264 5.24 -14.17 11.67
N ALA A 265 5.48 -14.59 12.92
CA ALA A 265 6.50 -15.59 13.25
C ALA A 265 6.19 -16.97 12.65
N ALA A 266 4.92 -17.40 12.66
CA ALA A 266 4.49 -18.65 12.03
C ALA A 266 4.71 -18.63 10.52
N GLY A 267 4.31 -17.53 9.85
CA GLY A 267 4.55 -17.34 8.42
C GLY A 267 6.04 -17.32 8.08
N ALA A 268 6.85 -16.62 8.88
CA ALA A 268 8.28 -16.55 8.67
C ALA A 268 8.95 -17.92 8.82
N ALA A 269 8.53 -18.72 9.81
CA ALA A 269 9.01 -20.08 10.00
C ALA A 269 8.58 -21.02 8.87
N HIS A 270 7.34 -20.91 8.40
CA HIS A 270 6.80 -21.75 7.33
C HIS A 270 7.48 -21.49 5.98
N PHE A 271 7.67 -20.22 5.59
CA PHE A 271 8.28 -19.86 4.31
C PHE A 271 9.81 -19.68 4.37
N GLY A 272 10.41 -19.74 5.56
CA GLY A 272 11.86 -19.59 5.75
C GLY A 272 12.40 -18.20 5.38
N CYS A 273 11.56 -17.16 5.48
CA CYS A 273 11.90 -15.78 5.12
C CYS A 273 11.19 -14.78 6.04
N PRO A 274 11.64 -13.51 6.16
CA PRO A 274 10.94 -12.53 6.99
C PRO A 274 9.57 -12.17 6.41
N VAL A 275 8.57 -12.06 7.30
CA VAL A 275 7.28 -11.43 7.03
C VAL A 275 7.36 -10.00 7.56
N ILE A 276 7.40 -9.03 6.65
CA ILE A 276 7.58 -7.61 6.96
C ILE A 276 6.20 -6.95 6.93
N ASP A 277 5.75 -6.46 8.07
CA ASP A 277 4.45 -5.83 8.24
C ASP A 277 4.49 -4.35 7.85
N PHE A 278 3.63 -3.96 6.91
CA PHE A 278 3.53 -2.61 6.36
C PHE A 278 2.23 -1.95 6.80
N TYR A 279 2.35 -0.75 7.34
CA TYR A 279 1.26 0.18 7.51
C TYR A 279 1.22 1.16 6.33
N GLY A 280 0.03 1.35 5.78
CA GLY A 280 -0.22 2.27 4.68
C GLY A 280 -1.70 2.51 4.49
N ALA A 281 -2.03 3.58 3.78
CA ALA A 281 -3.38 3.94 3.37
C ALA A 281 -3.41 4.11 1.85
N THR A 282 -4.55 3.90 1.20
CA THR A 282 -4.63 4.05 -0.26
C THR A 282 -4.32 5.48 -0.68
N GLU A 283 -4.76 6.45 0.10
CA GLU A 283 -4.62 7.89 -0.14
C GLU A 283 -3.18 8.38 -0.04
N ILE A 284 -2.37 7.73 0.81
CA ILE A 284 -0.99 8.15 1.14
C ILE A 284 0.04 7.24 0.46
N GLY A 285 -0.28 5.96 0.29
CA GLY A 285 0.67 4.90 -0.03
C GLY A 285 1.22 4.22 1.24
N PRO A 286 2.36 3.50 1.14
CA PRO A 286 3.03 2.93 2.29
C PRO A 286 3.60 4.03 3.20
N ILE A 287 3.45 3.86 4.51
CA ILE A 287 3.78 4.86 5.53
C ILE A 287 4.92 4.36 6.42
N ALA A 288 4.75 3.18 7.01
CA ALA A 288 5.64 2.65 8.03
C ALA A 288 5.79 1.13 7.91
N ALA A 289 6.93 0.58 8.34
CA ALA A 289 7.14 -0.87 8.35
C ALA A 289 7.67 -1.36 9.69
N LYS A 290 7.33 -2.60 10.05
CA LYS A 290 7.92 -3.27 11.20
C LYS A 290 9.37 -3.65 10.90
N LEU A 291 10.31 -3.03 11.61
CA LEU A 291 11.73 -3.34 11.52
C LEU A 291 12.19 -4.28 12.66
N PRO A 292 13.26 -5.05 12.47
CA PRO A 292 13.81 -5.91 13.52
C PRO A 292 14.17 -5.08 14.77
N GLY A 293 13.69 -5.53 15.94
CA GLY A 293 13.98 -4.88 17.22
C GLY A 293 13.22 -3.57 17.50
N ALA A 294 12.40 -3.07 16.56
CA ALA A 294 11.57 -1.89 16.78
C ALA A 294 10.28 -2.25 17.55
N PRO A 295 9.85 -1.45 18.54
CA PRO A 295 8.63 -1.72 19.31
C PRO A 295 7.34 -1.47 18.52
N GLY A 296 7.41 -0.69 17.43
CA GLY A 296 6.29 -0.36 16.55
C GLY A 296 6.70 -0.33 15.08
N HIS A 297 5.91 0.35 14.24
CA HIS A 297 6.20 0.53 12.81
C HIS A 297 7.05 1.78 12.61
N VAL A 298 8.17 1.64 11.92
CA VAL A 298 9.13 2.72 11.68
C VAL A 298 8.76 3.46 10.40
N LEU A 299 8.72 4.80 10.45
CA LEU A 299 8.58 5.63 9.25
C LEU A 299 9.84 5.48 8.40
N LEU A 300 9.68 5.12 7.12
CA LEU A 300 10.82 4.83 6.24
C LEU A 300 11.06 5.88 5.16
N LEU A 301 10.18 6.88 5.04
CA LEU A 301 10.12 7.75 3.88
C LEU A 301 10.24 9.22 4.29
N PRO A 302 10.99 10.01 3.51
CA PRO A 302 11.29 11.40 3.83
C PRO A 302 10.16 12.38 3.44
N ASP A 303 9.15 11.90 2.71
CA ASP A 303 8.11 12.73 2.09
C ASP A 303 6.83 12.84 2.93
N LEU A 304 6.86 12.36 4.18
CA LEU A 304 5.68 12.29 5.03
C LEU A 304 5.97 12.83 6.43
N TYR A 305 5.20 13.84 6.82
CA TYR A 305 5.11 14.29 8.20
C TYR A 305 3.89 13.66 8.87
N VAL A 306 4.08 13.18 10.10
CA VAL A 306 3.07 12.42 10.85
C VAL A 306 2.87 13.02 12.22
N GLU A 307 1.62 13.29 12.54
CA GLU A 307 1.14 13.76 13.84
C GLU A 307 0.25 12.71 14.48
N ALA A 308 0.14 12.73 15.81
CA ALA A 308 -0.95 12.10 16.53
C ALA A 308 -1.79 13.21 17.16
N LEU A 309 -3.06 13.34 16.75
CA LEU A 309 -3.94 14.41 17.22
C LEU A 309 -4.88 13.94 18.33
N GLY A 310 -5.09 14.81 19.31
CA GLY A 310 -6.09 14.65 20.35
C GLY A 310 -7.51 14.97 19.85
N PRO A 311 -8.54 14.75 20.70
CA PRO A 311 -9.92 15.08 20.36
C PRO A 311 -10.17 16.58 20.06
N ASP A 312 -9.29 17.46 20.54
CA ASP A 312 -9.30 18.90 20.29
C ASP A 312 -8.64 19.31 18.97
N GLY A 313 -8.05 18.35 18.23
CA GLY A 313 -7.33 18.60 16.98
C GLY A 313 -5.89 19.09 17.18
N ALA A 314 -5.40 19.16 18.42
CA ALA A 314 -4.02 19.51 18.74
C ALA A 314 -3.11 18.28 18.78
N PRO A 315 -1.81 18.39 18.45
CA PRO A 315 -0.88 17.28 18.59
C PRO A 315 -0.72 16.86 20.05
N VAL A 316 -0.76 15.55 20.30
CA VAL A 316 -0.45 14.97 21.62
C VAL A 316 1.05 14.68 21.73
N PRO A 317 1.63 14.72 22.95
CA PRO A 317 3.03 14.35 23.16
C PRO A 317 3.35 12.90 22.76
N ASP A 318 4.61 12.63 22.47
CA ASP A 318 5.13 11.27 22.27
C ASP A 318 4.71 10.32 23.39
N GLY A 319 4.31 9.10 23.00
CA GLY A 319 3.80 8.07 23.90
C GLY A 319 2.30 8.17 24.21
N GLN A 320 1.63 9.28 23.88
CA GLN A 320 0.18 9.40 24.02
C GLN A 320 -0.54 8.99 22.72
N VAL A 321 -1.63 8.24 22.86
CA VAL A 321 -2.44 7.80 21.72
C VAL A 321 -3.27 8.97 21.19
N GLY A 322 -3.17 9.21 19.89
CA GLY A 322 -3.98 10.15 19.13
C GLY A 322 -4.43 9.56 17.80
N GLU A 323 -5.18 10.33 17.02
CA GLU A 323 -5.51 10.01 15.64
C GLU A 323 -4.33 10.35 14.72
N LEU A 324 -3.86 9.37 13.95
CA LEU A 324 -2.75 9.54 13.03
C LEU A 324 -3.15 10.47 11.89
N THR A 325 -2.35 11.52 11.73
CA THR A 325 -2.63 12.62 10.81
C THR A 325 -1.40 12.88 9.95
N PHE A 326 -1.62 13.07 8.65
CA PHE A 326 -0.58 13.02 7.64
C PHE A 326 -0.51 14.29 6.82
N THR A 327 0.71 14.78 6.59
CA THR A 327 0.99 15.84 5.63
C THR A 327 2.06 15.38 4.65
N GLY A 328 1.80 15.59 3.36
CA GLY A 328 2.75 15.33 2.30
C GLY A 328 2.33 14.20 1.40
N GLY A 329 3.26 13.27 1.21
CA GLY A 329 3.18 12.22 0.22
C GLY A 329 3.59 12.69 -1.17
N ARG A 330 3.90 11.69 -1.97
CA ARG A 330 4.41 11.86 -3.34
C ARG A 330 3.35 12.03 -4.41
N ASN A 331 2.07 11.81 -4.08
CA ASN A 331 0.98 11.89 -5.05
C ASN A 331 0.64 13.35 -5.39
N PRO A 332 0.97 13.86 -6.60
CA PRO A 332 0.69 15.24 -6.96
C PRO A 332 -0.80 15.50 -7.22
N TYR A 333 -1.61 14.46 -7.43
CA TYR A 333 -3.05 14.63 -7.71
C TYR A 333 -3.89 14.75 -6.46
N MET A 334 -3.36 14.36 -5.31
CA MET A 334 -4.04 14.48 -4.03
C MET A 334 -3.04 14.89 -2.94
N PRO A 335 -2.62 16.17 -2.93
CA PRO A 335 -1.81 16.72 -1.86
C PRO A 335 -2.58 16.75 -0.53
N LEU A 336 -2.24 15.84 0.37
CA LEU A 336 -2.88 15.76 1.68
C LEU A 336 -2.10 16.60 2.69
N VAL A 337 -2.80 17.48 3.41
CA VAL A 337 -2.24 18.36 4.44
C VAL A 337 -3.09 18.26 5.69
N ARG A 338 -2.47 17.82 6.79
CA ARG A 338 -3.13 17.48 8.06
C ARG A 338 -4.36 16.59 7.83
N TYR A 339 -4.17 15.54 7.04
CA TYR A 339 -5.19 14.55 6.71
C TYR A 339 -5.34 13.52 7.83
N ARG A 340 -6.52 13.50 8.45
CA ARG A 340 -6.91 12.60 9.53
C ARG A 340 -7.37 11.26 8.96
N SER A 341 -6.59 10.20 9.20
CA SER A 341 -6.87 8.87 8.60
C SER A 341 -7.92 8.06 9.36
N SER A 342 -8.30 8.50 10.57
CA SER A 342 -9.09 7.75 11.56
C SER A 342 -8.40 6.52 12.15
N ASP A 343 -7.16 6.21 11.75
CA ASP A 343 -6.32 5.25 12.45
C ASP A 343 -5.74 5.91 13.72
N ARG A 344 -5.51 5.12 14.77
CA ARG A 344 -4.99 5.62 16.04
C ARG A 344 -3.68 4.97 16.41
N GLY A 345 -2.85 5.69 17.14
CA GLY A 345 -1.57 5.22 17.62
C GLY A 345 -0.86 6.30 18.41
N ALA A 346 0.24 5.93 19.06
CA ALA A 346 1.15 6.88 19.68
C ALA A 346 2.39 7.04 18.80
N LEU A 347 2.96 8.24 18.76
CA LEU A 347 4.27 8.43 18.13
C LEU A 347 5.37 8.36 19.18
N GLY A 348 6.58 7.99 18.75
CA GLY A 348 7.77 8.01 19.60
C GLY A 348 9.05 7.94 18.79
N THR A 349 10.17 8.11 19.46
CA THR A 349 11.51 7.95 18.87
C THR A 349 12.20 6.74 19.47
N TRP A 350 12.79 5.90 18.62
CA TRP A 350 13.47 4.68 19.02
C TRP A 350 14.89 4.63 18.46
N THR A 351 15.83 4.08 19.22
CA THR A 351 17.19 3.79 18.74
C THR A 351 17.22 2.38 18.18
N LEU A 352 17.46 2.26 16.87
CA LEU A 352 17.61 0.98 16.18
C LEU A 352 18.90 0.26 16.64
N ALA A 353 19.01 -1.02 16.30
CA ALA A 353 20.14 -1.86 16.71
C ALA A 353 21.51 -1.33 16.26
N ASP A 354 21.55 -0.52 15.20
CA ASP A 354 22.76 0.11 14.67
C ASP A 354 23.03 1.52 15.22
N GLY A 355 22.23 1.99 16.18
CA GLY A 355 22.37 3.28 16.82
C GLY A 355 21.64 4.44 16.14
N ARG A 356 21.09 4.26 14.93
CA ARG A 356 20.26 5.30 14.29
C ARG A 356 18.99 5.53 15.09
N LYS A 357 18.57 6.79 15.22
CA LYS A 357 17.25 7.13 15.74
C LYS A 357 16.22 7.04 14.62
N ALA A 358 15.02 6.61 14.99
CA ALA A 358 13.92 6.45 14.05
C ALA A 358 12.59 6.89 14.67
N ARG A 359 11.73 7.51 13.86
CA ARG A 359 10.34 7.83 14.24
C ARG A 359 9.50 6.57 14.11
N VAL A 360 8.73 6.27 15.16
CA VAL A 360 7.98 5.01 15.29
C VAL A 360 6.52 5.29 15.65
N ILE A 361 5.62 4.56 15.01
CA ILE A 361 4.21 4.45 15.38
C ILE A 361 4.07 3.25 16.33
N LEU A 362 3.69 3.53 17.57
CA LEU A 362 3.49 2.58 18.66
C LEU A 362 2.00 2.28 18.83
N GLY A 363 1.69 1.01 19.11
CA GLY A 363 0.31 0.61 19.43
C GLY A 363 -0.69 0.96 18.33
N LEU A 364 -0.31 0.83 17.06
CA LEU A 364 -1.17 1.10 15.92
C LEU A 364 -2.48 0.30 16.04
N GLU A 365 -3.60 1.03 16.14
CA GLU A 365 -4.96 0.51 16.17
C GLU A 365 -5.49 0.46 14.73
N GLY A 366 -5.11 -0.58 13.99
CA GLY A 366 -5.56 -0.79 12.61
C GLY A 366 -6.77 -1.73 12.48
N ARG A 367 -7.15 -2.04 11.24
CA ARG A 367 -8.23 -2.97 10.93
C ARG A 367 -7.88 -4.39 11.38
N ALA A 368 -8.73 -4.98 12.22
CA ALA A 368 -8.53 -6.35 12.70
C ALA A 368 -8.63 -7.38 11.56
N SER A 369 -7.77 -8.40 11.60
CA SER A 369 -7.87 -9.57 10.73
C SER A 369 -8.95 -10.53 11.22
N VAL A 370 -10.20 -10.30 10.79
CA VAL A 370 -11.35 -11.12 11.17
C VAL A 370 -11.82 -11.98 9.97
N ARG A 371 -12.09 -13.26 10.23
CA ARG A 371 -12.85 -14.15 9.33
C ARG A 371 -14.21 -14.43 9.96
N PHE A 372 -15.24 -14.46 9.14
CA PHE A 372 -16.60 -14.86 9.52
C PHE A 372 -16.84 -16.32 9.16
N ARG A 373 -17.87 -16.93 9.73
CA ARG A 373 -18.31 -18.29 9.40
C ARG A 373 -19.69 -18.27 8.73
N ALA A 374 -19.81 -18.84 7.54
CA ALA A 374 -21.09 -19.01 6.87
C ALA A 374 -21.90 -20.17 7.47
N ARG A 375 -23.19 -20.28 7.11
CA ARG A 375 -24.10 -21.34 7.60
C ARG A 375 -23.65 -22.75 7.23
N ASP A 376 -22.92 -22.89 6.13
CA ASP A 376 -22.33 -24.16 5.69
C ASP A 376 -21.00 -24.49 6.39
N GLY A 377 -20.56 -23.63 7.33
CA GLY A 377 -19.33 -23.78 8.09
C GLY A 377 -18.09 -23.21 7.41
N SER A 378 -18.19 -22.76 6.15
CA SER A 378 -17.06 -22.16 5.42
C SER A 378 -16.63 -20.83 6.05
N LEU A 379 -15.34 -20.49 5.91
CA LEU A 379 -14.80 -19.22 6.36
C LEU A 379 -14.98 -18.16 5.28
N VAL A 380 -15.41 -16.96 5.67
CA VAL A 380 -15.66 -15.82 4.80
C VAL A 380 -14.72 -14.68 5.18
N ASN A 381 -14.03 -14.13 4.20
CA ASN A 381 -13.14 -12.99 4.38
C ASN A 381 -13.98 -11.73 4.68
N SER A 382 -13.52 -10.87 5.60
CA SER A 382 -14.19 -9.59 5.91
C SER A 382 -14.35 -8.68 4.70
N VAL A 383 -13.43 -8.76 3.73
CA VAL A 383 -13.52 -8.05 2.45
C VAL A 383 -14.76 -8.48 1.64
N ASP A 384 -15.07 -9.77 1.64
CA ASP A 384 -16.22 -10.32 0.92
C ASP A 384 -17.53 -9.88 1.57
N VAL A 385 -17.57 -9.81 2.91
CA VAL A 385 -18.72 -9.27 3.66
C VAL A 385 -18.94 -7.79 3.33
N GLY A 386 -17.88 -6.98 3.37
CA GLY A 386 -17.97 -5.56 3.02
C GLY A 386 -18.43 -5.33 1.57
N ARG A 387 -18.02 -6.19 0.63
CA ARG A 387 -18.50 -6.13 -0.77
C ARG A 387 -19.99 -6.49 -0.86
N ALA A 388 -20.43 -7.56 -0.21
CA ALA A 388 -21.83 -7.96 -0.23
C ALA A 388 -22.76 -6.90 0.37
N LEU A 389 -22.35 -6.23 1.46
CA LEU A 389 -23.13 -5.15 2.06
C LEU A 389 -23.35 -3.96 1.11
N ARG A 390 -22.36 -3.63 0.27
CA ARG A 390 -22.50 -2.55 -0.72
C ARG A 390 -23.54 -2.84 -1.80
N GLU A 391 -23.74 -4.11 -2.14
CA GLU A 391 -24.79 -4.50 -3.10
C GLU A 391 -26.19 -4.24 -2.54
N VAL A 392 -26.34 -4.23 -1.22
CA VAL A 392 -27.62 -4.01 -0.54
C VAL A 392 -27.94 -2.51 -0.41
N GLY A 393 -26.93 -1.65 -0.23
CA GLY A 393 -27.15 -0.21 -0.19
C GLY A 393 -25.89 0.63 0.09
N PRO A 394 -25.98 1.95 -0.11
CA PRO A 394 -24.88 2.88 0.12
C PRO A 394 -24.77 3.23 1.61
N PHE A 395 -24.40 2.25 2.43
CA PHE A 395 -24.17 2.50 3.86
C PHE A 395 -22.97 3.42 4.06
N VAL A 396 -23.13 4.47 4.88
CA VAL A 396 -22.06 5.42 5.21
C VAL A 396 -20.98 4.73 6.06
N GLN A 397 -21.42 3.95 7.05
CA GLN A 397 -20.59 3.15 7.93
C GLN A 397 -21.36 1.88 8.29
N HIS A 398 -20.64 0.77 8.47
CA HIS A 398 -21.20 -0.48 8.95
C HIS A 398 -20.20 -1.19 9.86
N GLU A 399 -20.73 -1.99 10.76
CA GLU A 399 -19.98 -2.94 11.57
C GLU A 399 -20.72 -4.27 11.52
N VAL A 400 -19.97 -5.36 11.44
CA VAL A 400 -20.55 -6.72 11.41
C VAL A 400 -20.00 -7.48 12.58
N HIS A 401 -20.89 -7.93 13.46
CA HIS A 401 -20.58 -8.76 14.61
C HIS A 401 -21.08 -10.17 14.33
N GLN A 402 -20.25 -11.19 14.55
CA GLN A 402 -20.72 -12.57 14.57
C GLN A 402 -20.59 -13.13 15.98
N HIS A 403 -21.72 -13.56 16.56
CA HIS A 403 -21.77 -14.16 17.88
C HIS A 403 -21.22 -15.59 17.87
N ALA A 404 -20.93 -16.13 19.06
CA ALA A 404 -20.37 -17.47 19.23
C ALA A 404 -21.29 -18.60 18.72
N ASP A 405 -22.60 -18.35 18.64
CA ASP A 405 -23.60 -19.25 18.04
C ASP A 405 -23.71 -19.12 16.51
N HIS A 406 -22.81 -18.34 15.90
CA HIS A 406 -22.73 -18.02 14.48
C HIS A 406 -23.86 -17.12 13.94
N SER A 407 -24.72 -16.56 14.81
CA SER A 407 -25.61 -15.48 14.41
C SER A 407 -24.83 -14.21 14.06
N VAL A 408 -25.34 -13.45 13.08
CA VAL A 408 -24.77 -12.19 12.58
C VAL A 408 -25.76 -11.06 12.79
#